data_AF-A0A9X0AVH0-F1
#
_entry.id   AF-A0A9X0AVH0-F1
#
_cell.length_a   1.000
_cell.length_b   1.000
_cell.length_c   1.000
_cell.angle_alpha   90.00
_cell.angle_beta   90.00
_cell.angle_gamma   90.00
#
_symmetry.space_group_name_H-M   'P 1'
#
loop_
_entity.id
_entity.type
_entity.pdbx_description
1 polymer ?
#
loop_
_entity_poly.entity_id
_entity_poly.type
_entity_poly.pdbx_seq_one_letter_code
_entity_poly.pdbx_strand_id
1 'polypeptide(L)'
;MGSTSAANKLTSRHPLQRLPSPSPTISALIHLIGLTSFSLSYKHLFDFPTFVNSSYGWHFQYLTIIGLTLAFLTFVFGFLSDITLSSKLFLVKNSLSLCSAPLEVLISVFYWGISAIDKKLLIPPEIVISPYADVGFHAMPAILLTIDLLFLSPPWTINALPAMGLSSTLAIAYWAWVEQCYKYNGL
;
A
#
# COMPACT_ATOMS: atom_id res chain seq x y z
N MET A 1 20.87 2.82 -26.89
CA MET A 1 19.63 3.05 -27.64
C MET A 1 18.42 2.17 -27.22
N GLY A 2 18.53 1.25 -26.25
CA GLY A 2 17.40 0.39 -25.82
C GLY A 2 16.46 0.98 -24.73
N SER A 3 16.92 1.94 -23.93
CA SER A 3 16.14 2.50 -22.79
C SER A 3 14.97 3.41 -23.22
N THR A 4 15.11 4.12 -24.34
CA THR A 4 14.10 5.04 -24.87
C THR A 4 12.89 4.32 -25.47
N SER A 5 13.08 3.11 -26.01
CA SER A 5 11.99 2.33 -26.64
C SER A 5 11.00 1.77 -25.60
N ALA A 6 11.50 1.25 -24.48
CA ALA A 6 10.65 0.77 -23.37
C ALA A 6 9.90 1.91 -22.69
N ALA A 7 10.56 3.05 -22.47
CA ALA A 7 9.94 4.24 -21.89
C ALA A 7 8.84 4.83 -22.79
N ASN A 8 9.05 4.84 -24.12
CA ASN A 8 8.05 5.31 -25.09
C ASN A 8 6.84 4.36 -25.22
N LYS A 9 7.04 3.05 -25.06
CA LYS A 9 5.94 2.05 -25.00
C LYS A 9 5.07 2.20 -23.75
N LEU A 10 5.64 2.70 -22.65
CA LEU A 10 4.92 3.01 -21.40
C LEU A 10 4.10 4.31 -21.51
N THR A 11 4.50 5.25 -22.38
CA THR A 11 3.73 6.47 -22.67
C THR A 11 2.59 6.26 -23.65
N SER A 12 2.69 5.25 -24.54
CA SER A 12 1.54 4.85 -25.36
C SER A 12 0.55 4.11 -24.49
N ARG A 13 -0.60 4.74 -24.22
CA ARG A 13 -1.72 4.18 -23.44
C ARG A 13 -1.95 2.71 -23.81
N HIS A 14 -1.90 1.83 -22.82
CA HIS A 14 -2.21 0.42 -23.06
C HIS A 14 -3.72 0.28 -23.37
N PRO A 15 -4.14 -0.53 -24.35
CA PRO A 15 -5.57 -0.66 -24.71
C PRO A 15 -6.48 -1.03 -23.55
N LEU A 16 -5.96 -1.80 -22.59
CA LEU A 16 -6.69 -2.22 -21.38
C LEU A 16 -6.65 -1.19 -20.23
N GLN A 17 -5.90 -0.10 -20.37
CA GLN A 17 -5.89 1.00 -19.42
C GLN A 17 -7.14 1.88 -19.64
N ARG A 18 -8.07 1.85 -18.68
CA ARG A 18 -9.42 2.41 -18.85
C ARG A 18 -9.44 3.94 -18.78
N LEU A 19 -8.61 4.52 -17.92
CA LEU A 19 -8.48 5.97 -17.74
C LEU A 19 -7.05 6.43 -18.09
N PRO A 20 -6.88 7.69 -18.54
CA PRO A 20 -5.55 8.21 -18.85
C PRO A 20 -4.70 8.33 -17.57
N SER A 21 -3.54 7.67 -17.58
CA SER A 21 -2.50 7.80 -16.56
C SER A 21 -1.12 7.50 -17.19
N PRO A 22 -0.04 8.23 -16.87
CA PRO A 22 -0.04 9.39 -15.98
C PRO A 22 -0.82 10.58 -16.58
N SER A 23 -1.57 11.32 -15.75
CA SER A 23 -2.37 12.48 -16.16
C SER A 23 -2.63 13.45 -15.01
N PRO A 24 -2.48 14.77 -15.20
CA PRO A 24 -2.74 15.79 -14.18
C PRO A 24 -4.23 16.03 -13.90
N THR A 25 -5.11 15.08 -14.28
CA THR A 25 -6.56 15.19 -14.17
C THR A 25 -7.10 14.20 -13.14
N ILE A 26 -7.89 13.21 -13.58
CA ILE A 26 -8.53 12.21 -12.71
C ILE A 26 -7.47 11.35 -12.00
N SER A 27 -6.38 10.97 -12.69
CA SER A 27 -5.28 10.21 -12.09
C SER A 27 -4.65 10.97 -10.93
N ALA A 28 -4.25 12.23 -11.14
CA ALA A 28 -3.67 13.07 -10.08
C ALA A 28 -4.63 13.25 -8.90
N LEU A 29 -5.91 13.43 -9.17
CA LEU A 29 -6.92 13.59 -8.12
C LEU A 29 -7.05 12.32 -7.27
N ILE A 30 -7.11 11.15 -7.88
CA ILE A 30 -7.17 9.87 -7.16
C ILE A 30 -5.92 9.69 -6.29
N HIS A 31 -4.74 9.94 -6.84
CA HIS A 31 -3.50 9.85 -6.07
C HIS A 31 -3.46 10.87 -4.92
N LEU A 32 -3.95 12.09 -5.13
CA LEU A 32 -4.01 13.11 -4.07
C LEU A 32 -5.00 12.73 -2.95
N ILE A 33 -6.16 12.16 -3.30
CA ILE A 33 -7.12 11.62 -2.34
C ILE A 33 -6.47 10.54 -1.48
N GLY A 34 -5.75 9.61 -2.10
CA GLY A 34 -5.05 8.56 -1.35
C GLY A 34 -3.93 9.10 -0.47
N LEU A 35 -3.09 10.01 -0.97
CA LEU A 35 -2.06 10.66 -0.16
C LEU A 35 -2.66 11.37 1.06
N THR A 36 -3.80 12.03 0.90
CA THR A 36 -4.51 12.68 2.01
C THR A 36 -5.03 11.64 2.99
N SER A 37 -5.73 10.60 2.53
CA SER A 37 -6.26 9.52 3.35
C SER A 37 -5.17 8.82 4.17
N PHE A 38 -4.05 8.50 3.55
CA PHE A 38 -2.94 7.81 4.19
C PHE A 38 -2.19 8.74 5.15
N SER A 39 -2.02 10.02 4.81
CA SER A 39 -1.45 11.03 5.71
C SER A 39 -2.29 11.19 6.98
N LEU A 40 -3.62 11.19 6.86
CA LEU A 40 -4.52 11.25 8.01
C LEU A 40 -4.40 10.00 8.89
N SER A 41 -4.17 8.83 8.29
CA SER A 41 -3.91 7.58 9.02
C SER A 41 -2.60 7.65 9.79
N TYR A 42 -1.52 8.16 9.18
CA TYR A 42 -0.27 8.42 9.91
C TYR A 42 -0.44 9.45 11.01
N LYS A 43 -1.13 10.56 10.74
CA LYS A 43 -1.42 11.59 11.74
C LYS A 43 -2.15 11.00 12.94
N HIS A 44 -3.08 10.06 12.72
CA HIS A 44 -3.79 9.37 13.80
C HIS A 44 -2.83 8.63 14.76
N LEU A 45 -1.75 8.02 14.26
CA LEU A 45 -0.75 7.33 15.09
C LEU A 45 0.01 8.28 16.04
N PHE A 46 0.10 9.57 15.69
CA PHE A 46 0.70 10.61 16.52
C PHE A 46 -0.31 11.25 17.47
N ASP A 47 -1.52 11.50 16.99
CA ASP A 47 -2.57 12.16 17.77
C ASP A 47 -3.15 11.25 18.88
N PHE A 48 -3.13 9.93 18.66
CA PHE A 48 -3.69 8.93 19.58
C PHE A 48 -2.62 7.89 19.95
N PRO A 49 -1.59 8.26 20.74
CA PRO A 49 -0.51 7.36 21.08
C PRO A 49 -1.01 6.20 21.96
N THR A 50 -0.46 5.01 21.71
CA THR A 50 -0.67 3.81 22.52
C THR A 50 0.66 3.34 23.10
N PHE A 51 0.66 2.25 23.88
CA PHE A 51 1.90 1.64 24.38
C PHE A 51 2.88 1.26 23.24
N VAL A 52 2.37 1.01 22.04
CA VAL A 52 3.16 0.72 20.83
C VAL A 52 4.07 1.88 20.44
N ASN A 53 3.71 3.13 20.75
CA ASN A 53 4.54 4.29 20.44
C ASN A 53 5.90 4.24 21.17
N SER A 54 6.00 3.47 22.25
CA SER A 54 7.23 3.25 23.02
C SER A 54 7.92 1.92 22.70
N SER A 55 7.39 1.12 21.75
CA SER A 55 7.93 -0.18 21.36
C SER A 55 9.05 -0.07 20.32
N TYR A 56 9.98 -1.02 20.33
CA TYR A 56 10.97 -1.20 19.28
C TYR A 56 10.28 -1.49 17.94
N GLY A 57 10.70 -0.78 16.89
CA GLY A 57 10.06 -0.83 15.58
C GLY A 57 8.81 0.05 15.46
N TRP A 58 8.41 0.77 16.52
CA TRP A 58 7.22 1.63 16.54
C TRP A 58 6.00 0.85 15.99
N HIS A 59 5.09 1.52 15.28
CA HIS A 59 3.97 0.84 14.63
C HIS A 59 4.37 -0.02 13.42
N PHE A 60 5.63 0.00 12.97
CA PHE A 60 6.11 -0.82 11.83
C PHE A 60 6.32 -2.29 12.17
N GLN A 61 6.02 -2.73 13.39
CA GLN A 61 5.86 -4.16 13.69
C GLN A 61 4.61 -4.75 13.04
N TYR A 62 3.59 -3.92 12.78
CA TYR A 62 2.34 -4.34 12.16
C TYR A 62 2.42 -4.29 10.64
N LEU A 63 2.00 -5.40 10.01
CA LEU A 63 1.94 -5.50 8.55
C LEU A 63 1.06 -4.41 7.93
N THR A 64 0.00 -3.98 8.63
CA THR A 64 -0.87 -2.86 8.21
C THR A 64 -0.10 -1.57 7.98
N ILE A 65 0.87 -1.22 8.85
CA ILE A 65 1.61 0.04 8.72
C ILE A 65 2.72 -0.07 7.68
N ILE A 66 3.35 -1.24 7.56
CA ILE A 66 4.28 -1.52 6.45
C ILE A 66 3.56 -1.42 5.10
N GLY A 67 2.39 -2.05 5.00
CA GLY A 67 1.53 -1.98 3.83
C GLY A 67 1.12 -0.55 3.51
N LEU A 68 0.61 0.21 4.51
CA LEU A 68 0.24 1.61 4.37
C LEU A 68 1.42 2.45 3.86
N THR A 69 2.65 2.13 4.28
CA THR A 69 3.87 2.78 3.77
C THR A 69 4.09 2.50 2.30
N LEU A 70 3.96 1.25 1.87
CA LEU A 70 4.06 0.88 0.46
C LEU A 70 2.95 1.51 -0.38
N ALA A 71 1.72 1.57 0.13
CA ALA A 71 0.59 2.26 -0.49
C ALA A 71 0.88 3.75 -0.65
N PHE A 72 1.37 4.39 0.42
CA PHE A 72 1.77 5.79 0.43
C PHE A 72 2.84 6.07 -0.63
N LEU A 73 3.92 5.30 -0.66
CA LEU A 73 4.99 5.46 -1.64
C LEU A 73 4.46 5.24 -3.06
N THR A 74 3.64 4.21 -3.29
CA THR A 74 3.01 3.96 -4.60
C THR A 74 2.23 5.19 -5.07
N PHE A 75 1.45 5.81 -4.19
CA PHE A 75 0.66 7.01 -4.48
C PHE A 75 1.51 8.27 -4.62
N VAL A 76 2.64 8.39 -3.90
CA VAL A 76 3.61 9.48 -4.09
C VAL A 76 4.20 9.40 -5.49
N PHE A 77 4.70 8.24 -5.91
CA PHE A 77 5.24 8.06 -7.26
C PHE A 77 4.16 8.24 -8.33
N GLY A 78 2.93 7.79 -8.07
CA GLY A 78 1.77 8.03 -8.94
C GLY A 78 1.48 9.50 -9.14
N PHE A 79 1.31 10.26 -8.05
CA PHE A 79 1.06 11.69 -8.09
C PHE A 79 2.20 12.46 -8.76
N LEU A 80 3.46 12.15 -8.42
CA LEU A 80 4.61 12.77 -9.07
C LEU A 80 4.65 12.45 -10.57
N SER A 81 4.31 11.22 -10.96
CA SER A 81 4.21 10.85 -12.37
C SER A 81 3.12 11.62 -13.11
N ASP A 82 2.00 11.90 -12.45
CA ASP A 82 0.87 12.63 -13.03
C ASP A 82 1.17 14.10 -13.28
N ILE A 83 1.83 14.78 -12.34
CA ILE A 83 2.16 16.20 -12.47
C ILE A 83 3.37 16.45 -13.38
N THR A 84 4.32 15.49 -13.44
CA THR A 84 5.54 15.61 -14.27
C THR A 84 5.42 14.92 -15.62
N LEU A 85 4.37 14.13 -15.83
CA LEU A 85 4.19 13.25 -17.00
C LEU A 85 5.38 12.30 -17.24
N SER A 86 6.09 11.90 -16.18
CA SER A 86 7.30 11.09 -16.27
C SER A 86 7.00 9.59 -16.36
N SER A 87 7.33 8.96 -17.51
CA SER A 87 7.21 7.52 -17.69
C SER A 87 8.05 6.69 -16.71
N LYS A 88 9.16 7.25 -16.21
CA LYS A 88 10.02 6.57 -15.22
C LYS A 88 9.33 6.48 -13.86
N LEU A 89 8.74 7.58 -13.40
CA LEU A 89 7.99 7.59 -12.14
C LEU A 89 6.75 6.71 -12.24
N PHE A 90 6.08 6.72 -13.40
CA PHE A 90 4.97 5.82 -13.67
C PHE A 90 5.39 4.34 -13.61
N LEU A 91 6.57 3.99 -14.15
CA LEU A 91 7.10 2.63 -14.04
C LEU A 91 7.41 2.23 -12.59
N VAL A 92 7.97 3.14 -11.79
CA VAL A 92 8.23 2.88 -10.37
C VAL A 92 6.92 2.65 -9.62
N LYS A 93 5.93 3.52 -9.82
CA LYS A 93 4.58 3.36 -9.26
C LYS A 93 3.98 1.99 -9.60
N ASN A 94 4.01 1.60 -10.88
CA ASN A 94 3.44 0.32 -11.31
C ASN A 94 4.24 -0.88 -10.78
N SER A 95 5.56 -0.74 -10.60
CA SER A 95 6.37 -1.78 -9.96
C SER A 95 6.02 -1.96 -8.48
N LEU A 96 5.81 -0.85 -7.76
CA LEU A 96 5.41 -0.88 -6.36
C LEU A 96 3.99 -1.48 -6.17
N SER A 97 3.05 -1.15 -7.08
CA SER A 97 1.67 -1.64 -6.99
C SER A 97 1.56 -3.16 -7.13
N LEU A 98 2.51 -3.84 -7.79
CA LEU A 98 2.58 -5.31 -7.87
C LEU A 98 2.62 -5.98 -6.49
N CYS A 99 3.24 -5.33 -5.52
CA CYS A 99 3.30 -5.81 -4.15
C CYS A 99 2.23 -5.12 -3.29
N SER A 100 2.12 -3.81 -3.39
CA SER A 100 1.29 -3.00 -2.49
C SER A 100 -0.20 -3.33 -2.62
N ALA A 101 -0.74 -3.45 -3.84
CA ALA A 101 -2.16 -3.73 -4.05
C ALA A 101 -2.60 -5.09 -3.49
N PRO A 102 -1.97 -6.23 -3.84
CA PRO A 102 -2.37 -7.52 -3.28
C PRO A 102 -2.12 -7.61 -1.77
N LEU A 103 -1.05 -6.99 -1.26
CA LEU A 103 -0.78 -6.94 0.18
C LEU A 103 -1.90 -6.22 0.94
N GLU A 104 -2.31 -5.04 0.47
CA GLU A 104 -3.38 -4.27 1.12
C GLU A 104 -4.75 -4.95 1.04
N VAL A 105 -5.06 -5.58 -0.10
CA VAL A 105 -6.28 -6.39 -0.22
C VAL A 105 -6.25 -7.56 0.77
N LEU A 106 -5.11 -8.24 0.93
CA LEU A 106 -4.94 -9.32 1.89
C LEU A 106 -5.14 -8.83 3.34
N ILE A 107 -4.48 -7.72 3.71
CA ILE A 107 -4.62 -7.08 5.02
C ILE A 107 -6.10 -6.77 5.28
N SER A 108 -6.80 -6.16 4.32
CA SER A 108 -8.21 -5.80 4.45
C SER A 108 -9.11 -7.01 4.66
N VAL A 109 -8.95 -8.05 3.82
CA VAL A 109 -9.75 -9.28 3.90
C VAL A 109 -9.53 -9.99 5.23
N PHE A 110 -8.28 -10.12 5.68
CA PHE A 110 -7.97 -10.75 6.97
C PHE A 110 -8.49 -9.93 8.14
N TYR A 111 -8.27 -8.62 8.12
CA TYR A 111 -8.72 -7.72 9.18
C TYR A 111 -10.24 -7.78 9.37
N TRP A 112 -11.01 -7.54 8.32
CA TRP A 112 -12.47 -7.53 8.41
C TRP A 112 -13.06 -8.93 8.57
N GLY A 113 -12.43 -9.95 7.98
CA GLY A 113 -12.83 -11.35 8.15
C GLY A 113 -12.72 -11.83 9.60
N ILE A 114 -11.59 -11.55 10.26
CA ILE A 114 -11.39 -11.91 11.67
C ILE A 114 -12.24 -11.00 12.57
N SER A 115 -12.32 -9.69 12.28
CA SER A 115 -13.12 -8.73 13.05
C SER A 115 -14.62 -9.06 13.06
N ALA A 116 -15.13 -9.67 11.99
CA ALA A 116 -16.52 -10.13 11.92
C ALA A 116 -16.82 -11.30 12.86
N ILE A 117 -15.80 -12.04 13.30
CA ILE A 117 -15.91 -13.14 14.26
C ILE A 117 -15.62 -12.63 15.67
N ASP A 118 -14.41 -12.13 15.90
CA ASP A 118 -14.01 -11.51 17.16
C ASP A 118 -12.85 -10.52 16.93
N LYS A 119 -13.14 -9.23 17.05
CA LYS A 119 -12.17 -8.14 16.91
C LYS A 119 -11.05 -8.18 17.97
N LYS A 120 -11.28 -8.83 19.12
CA LYS A 120 -10.26 -8.97 20.18
C LYS A 120 -9.10 -9.88 19.77
N LEU A 121 -9.26 -10.67 18.71
CA LEU A 121 -8.17 -11.47 18.13
C LEU A 121 -7.14 -10.61 17.38
N LEU A 122 -7.48 -9.37 17.03
CA LEU A 122 -6.62 -8.46 16.29
C LEU A 122 -6.16 -7.28 17.14
N ILE A 123 -7.05 -6.73 17.97
CA ILE A 123 -6.82 -5.51 18.71
C ILE A 123 -7.03 -5.79 20.20
N PRO A 124 -6.01 -5.55 21.05
CA PRO A 124 -6.14 -5.66 22.49
C PRO A 124 -7.29 -4.76 23.00
N PRO A 125 -8.06 -5.20 24.01
CA PRO A 125 -9.21 -4.47 24.51
C PRO A 125 -8.87 -3.06 25.07
N GLU A 126 -7.60 -2.81 25.37
CA GLU A 126 -7.07 -1.53 25.83
C GLU A 126 -6.96 -0.49 24.71
N ILE A 127 -6.93 -0.91 23.44
CA ILE A 127 -6.82 -0.04 22.28
C ILE A 127 -8.20 0.17 21.65
N VAL A 128 -8.71 1.40 21.73
CA VAL A 128 -9.97 1.80 21.10
C VAL A 128 -9.66 2.58 19.82
N ILE A 129 -9.98 1.98 18.67
CA ILE A 129 -9.84 2.62 17.36
C ILE A 129 -11.19 3.20 16.93
N SER A 130 -11.21 4.49 16.58
CA SER A 130 -12.41 5.10 16.00
C SER A 130 -12.80 4.41 14.68
N PRO A 131 -14.10 4.26 14.36
CA PRO A 131 -14.52 3.61 13.10
C PRO A 131 -13.90 4.25 11.84
N TYR A 132 -13.72 5.58 11.85
CA TYR A 132 -13.10 6.31 10.74
C TYR A 132 -11.62 5.97 10.57
N ALA A 133 -10.86 5.92 11.67
CA ALA A 133 -9.47 5.51 11.64
C ALA A 133 -9.34 4.05 11.20
N ASP A 134 -10.24 3.19 11.67
CA ASP A 134 -10.28 1.77 11.33
C ASP A 134 -10.42 1.55 9.81
N VAL A 135 -11.38 2.24 9.19
CA VAL A 135 -11.54 2.27 7.73
C VAL A 135 -10.32 2.86 7.04
N GLY A 136 -9.73 3.91 7.59
CA GLY A 136 -8.52 4.56 7.08
C GLY A 136 -7.31 3.63 7.01
N PHE A 137 -7.09 2.81 8.05
CA PHE A 137 -5.99 1.85 8.10
C PHE A 137 -6.25 0.59 7.28
N HIS A 138 -7.46 0.02 7.35
CA HIS A 138 -7.70 -1.35 6.90
C HIS A 138 -8.52 -1.47 5.62
N ALA A 139 -9.19 -0.40 5.14
CA ALA A 139 -10.02 -0.47 3.93
C ALA A 139 -9.55 0.51 2.85
N MET A 140 -9.27 1.77 3.21
CA MET A 140 -8.93 2.80 2.24
C MET A 140 -7.71 2.47 1.36
N PRO A 141 -6.60 1.92 1.88
CA PRO A 141 -5.46 1.56 1.04
C PRO A 141 -5.82 0.51 0.01
N ALA A 142 -6.51 -0.57 0.41
CA ALA A 142 -6.97 -1.63 -0.48
C ALA A 142 -7.93 -1.11 -1.57
N ILE A 143 -8.91 -0.28 -1.19
CA ILE A 143 -9.88 0.30 -2.12
C ILE A 143 -9.16 1.17 -3.15
N LEU A 144 -8.32 2.09 -2.70
CA LEU A 144 -7.68 3.06 -3.58
C LEU A 144 -6.63 2.42 -4.48
N LEU A 145 -5.82 1.48 -3.98
CA LEU A 145 -4.89 0.70 -4.81
C LEU A 145 -5.63 -0.18 -5.82
N THR A 146 -6.79 -0.74 -5.46
CA THR A 146 -7.59 -1.53 -6.41
C THR A 146 -8.15 -0.65 -7.52
N ILE A 147 -8.66 0.55 -7.18
CA ILE A 147 -9.10 1.52 -8.19
C ILE A 147 -7.94 1.90 -9.11
N ASP A 148 -6.79 2.21 -8.52
CA ASP A 148 -5.59 2.58 -9.28
C ASP A 148 -5.11 1.43 -10.18
N LEU A 149 -5.07 0.20 -9.69
CA LEU A 149 -4.65 -0.98 -10.45
C LEU A 149 -5.60 -1.30 -11.61
N LEU A 150 -6.92 -1.24 -11.38
CA LEU A 150 -7.93 -1.64 -12.36
C LEU A 150 -8.22 -0.57 -13.42
N PHE A 151 -8.11 0.71 -13.06
CA PHE A 151 -8.53 1.81 -13.95
C PHE A 151 -7.37 2.64 -14.48
N LEU A 152 -6.32 2.88 -13.67
CA LEU A 152 -5.23 3.78 -14.01
C LEU A 152 -3.98 3.04 -14.49
N SER A 153 -3.75 1.81 -14.05
CA SER A 153 -2.53 1.04 -14.37
C SER A 153 -2.69 0.22 -15.65
N PRO A 154 -1.63 0.03 -16.45
CA PRO A 154 -1.62 -1.00 -17.47
C PRO A 154 -1.67 -2.39 -16.81
N PRO A 155 -2.26 -3.40 -17.47
CA PRO A 155 -2.26 -4.76 -16.94
C PRO A 155 -0.82 -5.28 -16.84
N TRP A 156 -0.42 -5.68 -15.65
CA TRP A 156 0.85 -6.35 -15.42
C TRP A 156 0.59 -7.83 -15.17
N THR A 157 1.12 -8.68 -16.05
CA THR A 157 1.13 -10.13 -15.82
C THR A 157 2.46 -10.51 -15.22
N ILE A 158 2.49 -10.80 -13.92
CA ILE A 158 3.63 -11.48 -13.31
C ILE A 158 3.43 -12.99 -13.46
N ASN A 159 4.46 -13.69 -13.94
CA ASN A 159 4.42 -15.15 -14.02
C ASN A 159 4.38 -15.75 -12.61
N ALA A 160 3.80 -16.94 -12.47
CA ALA A 160 3.61 -17.60 -11.17
C ALA A 160 4.91 -17.72 -10.35
N LEU A 161 6.02 -18.12 -10.99
CA LEU A 161 7.29 -18.33 -10.29
C LEU A 161 7.89 -17.02 -9.71
N PRO A 162 8.04 -15.92 -10.48
CA PRO A 162 8.41 -14.62 -9.91
C PRO A 162 7.46 -14.12 -8.82
N ALA A 163 6.15 -14.34 -8.98
CA ALA A 163 5.17 -13.94 -7.97
C ALA A 163 5.35 -14.70 -6.65
N MET A 164 5.55 -16.02 -6.73
CA MET A 164 5.86 -16.87 -5.57
C MET A 164 7.17 -16.43 -4.91
N GLY A 165 8.24 -16.25 -5.69
CA GLY A 165 9.53 -15.80 -5.16
C GLY A 165 9.44 -14.47 -4.42
N LEU A 166 8.73 -13.49 -5.00
CA LEU A 166 8.48 -12.20 -4.37
C LEU A 166 7.68 -12.36 -3.07
N SER A 167 6.57 -13.10 -3.10
CA SER A 167 5.72 -13.32 -1.92
C SER A 167 6.47 -14.05 -0.79
N SER A 168 7.23 -15.10 -1.10
CA SER A 168 8.00 -15.85 -0.11
C SER A 168 9.11 -14.99 0.50
N THR A 169 9.80 -14.18 -0.31
CA THR A 169 10.85 -13.28 0.18
C THR A 169 10.27 -12.25 1.15
N LEU A 170 9.15 -11.64 0.79
CA LEU A 170 8.47 -10.65 1.64
C LEU A 170 7.95 -11.27 2.94
N ALA A 171 7.36 -12.47 2.86
CA ALA A 171 6.88 -13.19 4.05
C ALA A 171 8.02 -13.51 5.02
N ILE A 172 9.14 -14.03 4.53
CA ILE A 172 10.31 -14.34 5.36
C ILE A 172 10.93 -13.07 5.94
N ALA A 173 11.03 -12.00 5.14
CA ALA A 173 11.55 -10.72 5.60
C ALA A 173 10.67 -10.12 6.70
N TYR A 174 9.35 -10.14 6.53
CA TYR A 174 8.42 -9.68 7.55
C TYR A 174 8.49 -10.54 8.82
N TRP A 175 8.53 -11.86 8.68
CA TRP A 175 8.68 -12.76 9.83
C TRP A 175 9.96 -12.45 10.62
N ALA A 176 11.11 -12.37 9.95
CA ALA A 176 12.37 -12.02 10.59
C ALA A 176 12.33 -10.66 11.30
N TRP A 177 11.62 -9.68 10.72
CA TRP A 177 11.43 -8.36 11.32
C TRP A 177 10.56 -8.41 12.58
N VAL A 178 9.42 -9.10 12.53
CA VAL A 178 8.53 -9.26 13.69
C VAL A 178 9.22 -10.00 14.82
N GLU A 179 9.99 -11.04 14.52
CA GLU A 179 10.81 -11.75 15.52
C GLU A 179 11.84 -10.82 16.17
N GLN A 180 12.41 -9.88 15.40
CA GLN A 180 13.32 -8.89 15.96
C GLN A 180 12.59 -7.91 16.88
N CYS A 181 11.41 -7.44 16.50
CA CYS A 181 10.55 -6.62 17.36
C CYS A 181 10.17 -7.36 18.66
N TYR A 182 9.77 -8.62 18.54
CA TYR A 182 9.41 -9.49 19.66
C TYR A 182 10.52 -9.58 20.71
N LYS A 183 11.78 -9.79 20.28
CA LYS A 183 12.94 -9.90 21.19
C LYS A 183 13.15 -8.68 22.09
N TYR A 184 12.82 -7.47 21.62
CA TYR A 184 12.98 -6.25 22.40
C TYR A 184 11.74 -5.88 23.19
N ASN A 185 10.56 -6.16 22.63
CA ASN A 185 9.29 -5.74 23.22
C ASN A 185 8.77 -6.75 24.25
N GLY A 186 9.19 -8.01 24.19
CA GLY A 186 8.79 -9.07 25.11
C GLY A 186 7.28 -9.38 25.09
N LEU A 187 6.62 -9.01 24.00
CA LEU A 187 5.17 -9.10 23.75
C LEU A 187 4.90 -10.10 22.64
#